data_AF-A0A933PRF0-F1
#
_entry.id   AF-A0A933PRF0-F1
#
_cell.length_a   1.000
_cell.length_b   1.000
_cell.length_c   1.000
_cell.angle_alpha   90.00
_cell.angle_beta   90.00
_cell.angle_gamma   90.00
#
_symmetry.space_group_name_H-M   'P 1'
#
loop_
_entity.id
_entity.type
_entity.pdbx_description
1 polymer ?
#
loop_
_entity_poly.entity_id
_entity_poly.type
_entity_poly.pdbx_seq_one_letter_code
_entity_poly.pdbx_strand_id
1 'polypeptide(L)'
;MNRAGLNMIQADSLEQVQGQSVYPLVAEEHREAFKALVQDVFQGKSGALEFKIIGLKGRPCWLYSHAVPLRNNRGDIVFALSVTDDITQRKLAEEEREKIILELKDAIAKVKQLSGMLPICAGCKKIRDDKGYWNQIEIYIRDHSEAEFTHGLCPDCARKAYEELDRLKKEKDKNQM
;
A
#
# COMPACT_ATOMS: atom_id res chain seq x y z
N MET A 1 -21.72 -13.38 -30.41
CA MET A 1 -20.39 -13.27 -29.80
C MET A 1 -19.35 -13.24 -30.91
N ASN A 2 -18.29 -12.44 -30.80
CA ASN A 2 -17.20 -12.39 -31.80
C ASN A 2 -16.04 -13.34 -31.42
N ARG A 3 -14.98 -13.39 -32.23
CA ARG A 3 -13.81 -14.25 -32.00
C ARG A 3 -13.08 -13.96 -30.68
N ALA A 4 -13.00 -12.69 -30.26
CA ALA A 4 -12.36 -12.33 -29.00
C ALA A 4 -13.11 -12.95 -27.80
N GLY A 5 -14.45 -12.85 -27.79
CA GLY A 5 -15.27 -13.46 -26.74
C GLY A 5 -15.14 -14.98 -26.66
N LEU A 6 -15.05 -15.68 -27.81
CA LEU A 6 -14.81 -17.13 -27.83
C LEU A 6 -13.45 -17.50 -27.21
N ASN A 7 -12.41 -16.74 -27.54
CA ASN A 7 -11.08 -16.94 -26.95
C ASN A 7 -11.07 -16.72 -25.43
N MET A 8 -11.78 -15.70 -24.93
CA MET A 8 -11.88 -15.40 -23.50
C MET A 8 -12.49 -16.57 -22.70
N ILE A 9 -13.50 -17.24 -23.25
CA ILE A 9 -14.16 -18.41 -22.62
C ILE A 9 -13.58 -19.76 -23.05
N GLN A 10 -12.54 -19.77 -23.88
CA GLN A 10 -11.89 -20.96 -24.45
C GLN A 10 -12.84 -21.88 -25.25
N ALA A 11 -13.83 -21.29 -25.93
CA ALA A 11 -14.70 -22.00 -26.86
C ALA A 11 -14.00 -22.20 -28.22
N ASP A 12 -14.15 -23.39 -28.80
CA ASP A 12 -13.56 -23.72 -30.10
C ASP A 12 -14.39 -23.14 -31.27
N SER A 13 -15.68 -22.92 -31.06
CA SER A 13 -16.58 -22.34 -32.06
C SER A 13 -17.79 -21.63 -31.44
N LEU A 14 -18.54 -20.89 -32.25
CA LEU A 14 -19.76 -20.21 -31.80
C LEU A 14 -20.88 -21.21 -31.47
N GLU A 15 -20.96 -22.31 -32.22
CA GLU A 15 -21.97 -23.36 -32.08
C GLU A 15 -21.91 -24.03 -30.71
N GLN A 16 -20.70 -24.13 -30.13
CA GLN A 16 -20.49 -24.68 -28.78
C GLN A 16 -21.20 -23.86 -27.68
N VAL A 17 -21.38 -22.55 -27.91
CA VAL A 17 -21.84 -21.61 -26.87
C VAL A 17 -23.18 -20.96 -27.19
N GLN A 18 -23.64 -21.06 -28.44
CA GLN A 18 -24.92 -20.51 -28.85
C GLN A 18 -26.06 -21.20 -28.08
N GLY A 19 -26.92 -20.39 -27.44
CA GLY A 19 -28.05 -20.88 -26.64
C GLY A 19 -27.67 -21.48 -25.28
N GLN A 20 -26.37 -21.60 -24.98
CA GLN A 20 -25.91 -22.09 -23.68
C GLN A 20 -25.94 -20.97 -22.63
N SER A 21 -26.13 -21.37 -21.38
CA SER A 21 -26.07 -20.46 -20.24
C SER A 21 -24.63 -20.09 -19.90
N VAL A 22 -24.37 -18.80 -19.63
CA VAL A 22 -23.05 -18.31 -19.21
C VAL A 22 -22.78 -18.49 -17.71
N TYR A 23 -23.82 -18.64 -16.89
CA TYR A 23 -23.69 -18.75 -15.42
C TYR A 23 -22.73 -19.85 -14.92
N PRO A 24 -22.66 -21.05 -15.55
CA PRO A 24 -21.70 -22.08 -15.15
C PRO A 24 -20.24 -21.65 -15.31
N LEU A 25 -19.93 -20.76 -16.25
CA LEU A 25 -18.58 -20.22 -16.46
C LEU A 25 -18.23 -19.15 -15.44
N VAL A 26 -19.20 -18.45 -14.86
CA VAL A 26 -18.95 -17.43 -13.84
C VAL A 26 -18.50 -18.10 -12.55
N ALA A 27 -17.35 -17.65 -12.02
CA ALA A 27 -16.80 -18.14 -10.77
C ALA A 27 -17.82 -17.93 -9.64
N GLU A 28 -17.87 -18.85 -8.69
CA GLU A 28 -18.94 -18.94 -7.69
C GLU A 28 -19.11 -17.64 -6.91
N GLU A 29 -18.01 -17.02 -6.49
CA GLU A 29 -17.99 -15.76 -5.75
C GLU A 29 -18.58 -14.57 -6.52
N HIS A 30 -18.69 -14.65 -7.86
CA HIS A 30 -19.21 -13.58 -8.71
C HIS A 30 -20.61 -13.85 -9.28
N ARG A 31 -21.17 -15.05 -9.09
CA ARG A 31 -22.45 -15.43 -9.73
C ARG A 31 -23.61 -14.52 -9.34
N GLU A 32 -23.73 -14.16 -8.05
CA GLU A 32 -24.82 -13.31 -7.57
C GLU A 32 -24.71 -11.88 -8.12
N ALA A 33 -23.50 -11.30 -8.13
CA ALA A 33 -23.27 -9.99 -8.72
C ALA A 33 -23.57 -9.97 -10.23
N PHE A 34 -23.20 -11.03 -10.94
CA PHE A 34 -23.49 -11.16 -12.37
C PHE A 34 -24.99 -11.33 -12.63
N LYS A 35 -25.71 -12.14 -11.84
CA LYS A 35 -27.18 -12.25 -11.91
C LYS A 35 -27.85 -10.90 -11.71
N ALA A 36 -27.42 -10.15 -10.70
CA ALA A 36 -27.96 -8.83 -10.41
C ALA A 36 -27.77 -7.86 -11.58
N LEU A 37 -26.57 -7.82 -12.18
CA LEU A 37 -26.30 -7.02 -13.37
C LEU A 37 -27.24 -7.39 -14.53
N VAL A 38 -27.35 -8.69 -14.85
CA VAL A 38 -28.21 -9.17 -15.94
C VAL A 38 -29.67 -8.77 -15.67
N GLN A 39 -30.15 -8.96 -14.45
CA GLN A 39 -31.51 -8.59 -14.06
C GLN A 39 -31.76 -7.08 -14.17
N ASP A 40 -30.83 -6.25 -13.72
CA ASP A 40 -30.91 -4.79 -13.85
C ASP A 40 -30.96 -4.36 -15.33
N VAL A 41 -30.17 -5.02 -16.19
CA VAL A 41 -30.21 -4.76 -17.64
C VAL A 41 -31.58 -5.10 -18.21
N PHE A 42 -32.17 -6.23 -17.86
CA PHE A 42 -33.53 -6.58 -18.31
C PHE A 42 -34.64 -5.73 -17.65
N GLN A 43 -34.35 -4.96 -16.62
CA GLN A 43 -35.22 -3.89 -16.10
C GLN A 43 -35.03 -2.55 -16.84
N GLY A 44 -34.12 -2.48 -17.81
CA GLY A 44 -33.85 -1.30 -18.63
C GLY A 44 -32.72 -0.42 -18.11
N LYS A 45 -31.98 -0.84 -17.08
CA LYS A 45 -30.77 -0.14 -16.61
C LYS A 45 -29.56 -0.57 -17.43
N SER A 46 -28.46 0.16 -17.30
CA SER A 46 -27.14 -0.27 -17.81
C SER A 46 -26.18 -0.39 -16.63
N GLY A 47 -25.14 -1.21 -16.77
CA GLY A 47 -24.18 -1.41 -15.69
C GLY A 47 -22.87 -2.02 -16.16
N ALA A 48 -21.88 -1.99 -15.28
CA ALA A 48 -20.59 -2.63 -15.50
C ALA A 48 -20.22 -3.51 -14.30
N LEU A 49 -19.47 -4.57 -14.57
CA LEU A 49 -18.99 -5.48 -13.55
C LEU A 49 -17.61 -6.04 -13.90
N GLU A 50 -16.73 -6.09 -12.91
CA GLU A 50 -15.53 -6.93 -12.94
C GLU A 50 -15.84 -8.27 -12.27
N PHE A 51 -15.59 -9.36 -12.99
CA PHE A 51 -15.87 -10.70 -12.49
C PHE A 51 -14.90 -11.71 -13.08
N LYS A 52 -14.72 -12.81 -12.35
CA LYS A 52 -13.91 -13.94 -12.80
C LYS A 52 -14.80 -14.99 -13.46
N ILE A 53 -14.28 -15.56 -14.54
CA ILE A 53 -14.83 -16.76 -15.15
C ILE A 53 -13.81 -17.88 -15.15
N ILE A 54 -14.29 -19.11 -15.30
CA ILE A 54 -13.53 -20.30 -15.61
C ILE A 54 -13.93 -20.70 -17.03
N GLY A 55 -13.00 -20.58 -17.98
CA GLY A 55 -13.24 -20.97 -19.36
C GLY A 55 -13.56 -22.45 -19.50
N LEU A 56 -14.08 -22.86 -20.66
CA LEU A 56 -14.50 -24.24 -20.94
C LEU A 56 -13.35 -25.26 -20.82
N LYS A 57 -12.09 -24.81 -20.94
CA LYS A 57 -10.89 -25.65 -20.77
C LYS A 57 -10.19 -25.41 -19.42
N GLY A 58 -10.88 -24.79 -18.46
CA GLY A 58 -10.43 -24.62 -17.08
C GLY A 58 -9.56 -23.40 -16.79
N ARG A 59 -9.22 -22.56 -17.78
CA ARG A 59 -8.39 -21.37 -17.53
C ARG A 59 -9.23 -20.29 -16.83
N PRO A 60 -8.77 -19.74 -15.69
CA PRO A 60 -9.39 -18.56 -15.10
C PRO A 60 -9.12 -17.31 -15.95
N CYS A 61 -10.13 -16.45 -16.08
CA CYS A 61 -10.02 -15.18 -16.79
C CYS A 61 -10.79 -14.11 -16.01
N TRP A 62 -10.15 -12.96 -15.78
CA TRP A 62 -10.81 -11.79 -15.23
C TRP A 62 -11.39 -10.96 -16.36
N LEU A 63 -12.66 -10.62 -16.25
CA LEU A 63 -13.40 -9.87 -17.25
C LEU A 63 -13.93 -8.57 -16.65
N TYR A 64 -13.84 -7.48 -17.41
CA TYR A 64 -14.65 -6.29 -17.22
C TYR A 64 -15.72 -6.28 -18.30
N SER A 65 -16.99 -6.25 -17.92
CA SER A 65 -18.09 -6.18 -18.89
C SER A 65 -18.99 -4.99 -18.61
N HIS A 66 -19.30 -4.24 -19.65
CA HIS A 66 -20.33 -3.20 -19.66
C HIS A 66 -21.53 -3.71 -20.46
N ALA A 67 -22.69 -3.79 -19.82
CA ALA A 67 -23.92 -4.35 -20.36
C ALA A 67 -25.03 -3.30 -20.47
N VAL A 68 -25.74 -3.32 -21.60
CA VAL A 68 -26.84 -2.40 -21.93
C VAL A 68 -28.05 -3.17 -22.47
N PRO A 69 -29.28 -2.66 -22.29
CA PRO A 69 -30.48 -3.30 -22.82
C PRO A 69 -30.63 -2.97 -24.30
N LEU A 70 -30.84 -4.00 -25.12
CA LEU A 70 -31.19 -3.85 -26.52
C LEU A 70 -32.69 -4.05 -26.70
N ARG A 71 -33.35 -3.04 -27.26
CA ARG A 71 -34.81 -3.03 -27.48
C ARG A 71 -35.15 -3.34 -28.93
N ASN A 72 -36.28 -4.00 -29.15
CA ASN A 72 -36.87 -4.17 -30.47
C ASN A 72 -37.65 -2.90 -30.91
N ASN A 73 -38.21 -2.91 -32.12
CA ASN A 73 -39.01 -1.78 -32.65
C ASN A 73 -40.31 -1.51 -31.88
N ARG A 74 -40.76 -2.43 -31.00
CA ARG A 74 -41.94 -2.26 -30.14
C ARG A 74 -41.59 -1.68 -28.76
N GLY A 75 -40.29 -1.52 -28.46
CA GLY A 75 -39.80 -1.01 -27.18
C GLY A 75 -39.46 -2.09 -26.13
N ASP A 76 -39.74 -3.37 -26.44
CA ASP A 76 -39.46 -4.48 -25.54
C ASP A 76 -37.95 -4.80 -25.49
N ILE A 77 -37.42 -5.06 -24.30
CA ILE A 77 -36.03 -5.49 -24.13
C ILE A 77 -35.92 -6.96 -24.55
N VAL A 78 -35.12 -7.24 -25.58
CA VAL A 78 -34.98 -8.58 -26.16
C VAL A 78 -33.61 -9.20 -25.92
N PHE A 79 -32.57 -8.38 -25.73
CA PHE A 79 -31.22 -8.85 -25.46
C PHE A 79 -30.50 -7.94 -24.47
N ALA A 80 -29.59 -8.52 -23.69
CA ALA A 80 -28.51 -7.77 -23.06
C ALA A 80 -27.32 -7.74 -24.04
N LEU A 81 -26.92 -6.54 -24.46
CA LEU A 81 -25.70 -6.36 -25.25
C LEU A 81 -24.56 -6.03 -24.29
N SER A 82 -23.48 -6.81 -24.35
CA SER A 82 -22.31 -6.60 -23.50
C SER A 82 -21.06 -6.41 -24.34
N VAL A 83 -20.23 -5.43 -23.95
CA VAL A 83 -18.84 -5.30 -24.37
C VAL A 83 -17.98 -5.78 -23.22
N THR A 84 -17.02 -6.65 -23.50
CA THR A 84 -16.26 -7.34 -22.47
C THR A 84 -14.78 -7.35 -22.81
N ASP A 85 -13.98 -6.91 -21.84
CA ASP A 85 -12.52 -6.86 -21.90
C ASP A 85 -11.91 -7.92 -20.99
N ASP A 86 -10.86 -8.60 -21.47
CA ASP A 86 -10.00 -9.43 -20.63
C ASP A 86 -9.04 -8.52 -19.85
N ILE A 87 -9.25 -8.47 -18.53
CA ILE A 87 -8.45 -7.67 -17.60
C ILE A 87 -7.53 -8.55 -16.73
N THR A 88 -7.31 -9.83 -17.12
CA THR A 88 -6.49 -10.78 -16.35
C THR A 88 -5.09 -10.25 -16.12
N GLN A 89 -4.44 -9.71 -17.16
CA GLN A 89 -3.09 -9.15 -17.03
C GLN A 89 -3.07 -7.92 -16.11
N ARG A 90 -4.12 -7.08 -16.16
CA ARG A 90 -4.24 -5.92 -15.28
C ARG A 90 -4.37 -6.35 -13.82
N LYS A 91 -5.23 -7.33 -13.52
CA LYS A 91 -5.42 -7.86 -12.15
C LYS A 91 -4.14 -8.50 -11.59
N LEU A 92 -3.44 -9.32 -12.39
CA LEU A 92 -2.17 -9.91 -11.97
C LEU A 92 -1.10 -8.85 -11.70
N ALA A 93 -1.03 -7.80 -12.52
CA ALA A 93 -0.10 -6.70 -12.30
C ALA A 93 -0.44 -5.87 -11.04
N GLU A 94 -1.72 -5.66 -10.75
CA GLU A 94 -2.20 -5.01 -9.52
C GLU A 94 -1.80 -5.82 -8.27
N GLU A 95 -2.07 -7.13 -8.27
CA GLU A 95 -1.73 -8.03 -7.17
C GLU A 95 -0.21 -8.09 -6.92
N GLU A 96 0.60 -8.21 -7.97
CA GLU A 96 2.06 -8.23 -7.84
C GLU A 96 2.60 -6.88 -7.33
N ARG A 97 2.01 -5.77 -7.78
CA ARG A 97 2.38 -4.44 -7.29
C ARG A 97 2.09 -4.29 -5.79
N GLU A 98 0.93 -4.73 -5.33
CA GLU A 98 0.56 -4.67 -3.92
C GLU A 98 1.50 -5.52 -3.06
N LYS A 99 1.85 -6.71 -3.53
CA LYS A 99 2.83 -7.59 -2.89
C LYS A 99 4.20 -6.90 -2.77
N ILE A 100 4.72 -6.33 -3.85
CA ILE A 100 6.00 -5.61 -3.86
C ILE A 100 5.96 -4.41 -2.88
N ILE A 101 4.83 -3.69 -2.81
CA ILE A 101 4.67 -2.58 -1.84
C ILE A 101 4.77 -3.07 -0.40
N LEU A 102 4.16 -4.22 -0.08
CA LEU A 102 4.23 -4.81 1.25
C LEU A 102 5.66 -5.27 1.58
N GLU A 103 6.33 -5.94 0.64
CA GLU A 103 7.73 -6.37 0.80
C GLU A 103 8.67 -5.17 1.00
N LEU A 104 8.48 -4.09 0.24
CA LEU A 104 9.27 -2.86 0.39
C LEU A 104 9.05 -2.21 1.76
N LYS A 105 7.80 -2.16 2.25
CA LYS A 105 7.49 -1.62 3.59
C LYS A 105 8.19 -2.43 4.68
N ASP A 106 8.18 -3.76 4.58
CA ASP A 106 8.85 -4.65 5.53
C ASP A 106 10.37 -4.46 5.49
N ALA A 107 10.96 -4.37 4.29
CA ALA A 107 12.39 -4.11 4.12
C ALA A 107 12.81 -2.77 4.75
N ILE A 108 12.02 -1.69 4.55
CA ILE A 108 12.25 -0.39 5.17
C ILE A 108 12.18 -0.49 6.70
N ALA A 109 11.21 -1.22 7.25
CA ALA A 109 11.07 -1.42 8.69
C ALA A 109 12.31 -2.13 9.29
N LYS A 110 12.84 -3.14 8.60
CA LYS A 110 14.07 -3.85 9.00
C LYS A 110 15.31 -2.94 8.96
N VAL A 111 15.47 -2.13 7.91
CA VAL A 111 16.57 -1.14 7.85
C VAL A 111 16.47 -0.13 8.98
N LYS A 112 15.27 0.36 9.31
CA LYS A 112 15.06 1.26 10.46
C LYS A 112 15.43 0.62 11.80
N GLN A 113 15.14 -0.66 12.00
CA GLN A 113 15.57 -1.37 13.22
C GLN A 113 17.10 -1.52 13.30
N LEU A 114 17.75 -1.83 12.17
CA LEU A 114 19.21 -2.01 12.12
C LEU A 114 20.00 -0.70 12.19
N SER A 115 19.40 0.42 11.76
CA SER A 115 19.98 1.77 11.83
C SER A 115 19.87 2.43 13.21
N GLY A 116 19.31 1.76 14.21
CA GLY A 116 19.17 2.28 15.58
C GLY A 116 20.44 2.19 16.44
N MET A 117 21.51 1.55 15.97
CA MET A 117 22.76 1.43 16.73
C MET A 117 23.68 2.62 16.43
N LEU A 118 23.74 3.58 17.35
CA LEU A 118 24.66 4.71 17.27
C LEU A 118 26.05 4.30 17.79
N PRO A 119 27.10 4.30 16.94
CA PRO A 119 28.45 3.97 17.39
C PRO A 119 29.01 5.10 18.25
N ILE A 120 29.10 4.87 19.57
CA ILE A 120 29.65 5.85 20.53
C ILE A 120 31.08 5.50 20.94
N CYS A 121 31.91 6.52 21.17
CA CYS A 121 33.25 6.32 21.73
C CYS A 121 33.11 5.95 23.22
N ALA A 122 33.67 4.80 23.62
CA ALA A 122 33.58 4.36 25.01
C ALA A 122 34.19 5.36 26.02
N GLY A 123 35.24 6.08 25.60
CA GLY A 123 35.97 7.03 26.46
C GLY A 123 35.36 8.43 26.53
N CYS A 124 35.02 9.04 25.38
CA CYS A 124 34.54 10.43 25.33
C CYS A 124 33.06 10.60 24.94
N LYS A 125 32.34 9.50 24.68
CA LYS A 125 30.89 9.46 24.36
C LYS A 125 30.45 10.22 23.11
N LYS A 126 31.38 10.68 22.27
CA LYS A 126 31.08 11.19 20.92
C LYS A 126 30.44 10.10 20.05
N ILE A 127 29.60 10.51 19.10
CA ILE A 127 28.95 9.63 18.11
C ILE A 127 29.75 9.69 16.81
N ARG A 128 29.98 8.54 16.17
CA ARG A 128 30.55 8.48 14.82
C ARG A 128 29.44 8.54 13.77
N ASP A 129 29.55 9.47 12.83
CA ASP A 129 28.62 9.60 11.71
C ASP A 129 28.92 8.64 10.55
N ASP A 130 28.06 8.65 9.53
CA ASP A 130 28.18 7.81 8.33
C ASP A 130 29.42 8.12 7.48
N LYS A 131 30.04 9.30 7.66
CA LYS A 131 31.29 9.69 7.01
C LYS A 131 32.52 9.30 7.84
N GLY A 132 32.31 8.77 9.05
CA GLY A 132 33.36 8.35 9.97
C GLY A 132 33.88 9.43 10.91
N TYR A 133 33.30 10.63 10.92
CA TYR A 133 33.71 11.71 11.84
C TYR A 133 33.06 11.55 13.22
N TRP A 134 33.77 12.01 14.25
CA TRP A 134 33.32 11.96 15.65
C TRP A 134 32.72 13.29 16.09
N ASN A 135 31.41 13.31 16.28
CA ASN A 135 30.62 14.48 16.63
C ASN A 135 30.15 14.44 18.09
N GLN A 136 29.87 15.61 18.67
CA GLN A 136 29.13 15.67 19.94
C GLN A 136 27.71 15.15 19.74
N ILE A 137 27.15 14.54 20.79
CA ILE A 137 25.83 13.90 20.71
C ILE A 137 24.73 14.89 20.36
N GLU A 138 24.80 16.10 20.89
CA GLU A 138 23.83 17.17 20.66
C GLU A 138 23.79 17.61 19.19
N ILE A 139 24.96 17.71 18.56
CA ILE A 139 25.09 18.04 17.14
C ILE A 139 24.50 16.91 16.30
N TYR A 140 24.91 15.68 16.59
CA TYR A 140 24.46 14.52 15.84
C TYR A 140 22.94 14.35 15.90
N ILE A 141 22.33 14.44 17.09
CA ILE A 141 20.88 14.27 17.27
C ILE A 141 20.11 15.41 16.59
N ARG A 142 20.60 16.65 16.66
CA ARG A 142 19.97 17.79 15.97
C ARG A 142 19.97 17.62 14.44
N ASP A 143 21.07 17.11 13.88
CA ASP A 143 21.21 16.95 12.43
C ASP A 143 20.43 15.72 11.90
N HIS A 144 20.10 14.76 12.76
CA HIS A 144 19.50 13.47 12.37
C HIS A 144 18.10 13.22 12.99
N SER A 145 17.50 14.22 13.64
CA SER A 145 16.15 14.14 14.19
C SER A 145 15.47 15.52 14.25
N GLU A 146 14.18 15.53 14.57
CA GLU A 146 13.41 16.77 14.79
C GLU A 146 13.64 17.37 16.19
N ALA A 147 14.60 16.86 16.98
CA ALA A 147 14.82 17.30 18.36
C ALA A 147 15.63 18.61 18.44
N GLU A 148 15.14 19.56 19.25
CA GLU A 148 15.86 20.78 19.63
C GLU A 148 16.36 20.70 21.07
N PHE A 149 17.55 21.27 21.33
CA PHE A 149 18.17 21.25 22.66
C PHE A 149 18.09 22.62 23.33
N THR A 150 17.58 22.64 24.56
CA THR A 150 17.67 23.78 25.47
C THR A 150 18.77 23.54 26.51
N HIS A 151 19.34 24.62 27.06
CA HIS A 151 20.36 24.53 28.09
C HIS A 151 19.73 24.78 29.45
N GLY A 152 19.91 23.84 30.38
CA GLY A 152 19.45 23.95 31.75
C GLY A 152 20.35 23.14 32.68
N LEU A 153 20.42 23.54 33.95
CA LEU A 153 21.11 22.78 34.99
C LEU A 153 20.08 21.92 35.72
N CYS A 154 20.36 20.62 35.87
CA CYS A 154 19.57 19.79 36.78
C CYS A 154 19.83 20.22 38.25
N PRO A 155 18.96 19.86 39.20
CA PRO A 155 19.10 20.26 40.60
C PRO A 155 20.46 19.92 41.22
N ASP A 156 21.07 18.79 40.85
CA ASP A 156 22.38 18.39 41.36
C ASP A 156 23.52 19.23 40.80
N CYS A 157 23.50 19.51 39.49
CA CYS A 157 24.50 20.37 38.86
C CYS A 157 24.36 21.82 39.34
N ALA A 158 23.13 22.31 39.51
CA ALA A 158 22.87 23.63 40.07
C ALA A 158 23.45 23.75 41.49
N ARG A 159 23.21 22.75 42.36
CA ARG A 159 23.73 22.72 43.72
C ARG A 159 25.26 22.79 43.75
N LYS A 160 25.92 21.96 42.94
CA LYS A 160 27.40 21.96 42.83
C LYS A 160 27.93 23.31 42.36
N ALA A 161 27.31 23.91 41.35
CA ALA A 161 27.70 25.21 40.85
C ALA A 161 27.58 26.30 41.93
N TYR A 162 26.49 26.29 42.72
CA TYR A 162 26.34 27.22 43.84
C TYR A 162 27.38 26.99 44.94
N GLU A 163 27.63 25.74 45.32
CA GLU A 163 28.66 25.39 46.31
C GLU A 163 30.05 25.84 45.88
N GLU A 164 30.39 25.71 44.60
CA GLU A 164 31.65 26.14 44.03
C GLU A 164 31.78 27.66 43.97
N LEU A 165 30.71 28.36 43.60
CA LEU A 165 30.66 29.83 43.68
C LEU A 165 30.87 30.34 45.12
N ASP A 166 30.27 29.68 46.11
CA ASP A 166 30.45 30.04 47.51
C ASP A 166 31.87 29.77 48.02
N ARG A 167 32.54 28.71 47.54
CA ARG A 167 33.96 28.46 47.82
C ARG A 167 34.85 29.57 47.25
N LEU A 168 34.65 29.92 45.98
CA LEU A 168 35.43 30.96 45.31
C LEU A 168 35.26 32.34 45.94
N LYS A 169 34.06 32.67 46.44
CA LYS A 169 33.81 33.90 47.21
C LYS A 169 34.62 33.92 48.50
N LYS A 170 34.60 32.83 49.28
CA LYS A 170 35.35 32.71 50.54
C LYS A 170 36.87 32.76 50.34
N GLU A 171 37.38 32.25 49.22
CA GLU A 171 38.80 32.35 48.87
C GLU A 171 39.20 33.78 48.46
N LYS A 172 38.31 34.50 47.78
CA LYS A 172 38.50 35.92 47.46
C LYS A 172 38.55 36.80 48.70
N ASP A 173 37.64 36.56 49.64
CA ASP A 173 37.57 37.33 50.89
C ASP A 173 38.81 37.08 51.78
N LYS A 174 39.37 35.87 51.75
CA LYS A 174 40.63 35.54 52.44
C LYS A 174 41.87 36.16 51.81
N ASN A 175 41.87 36.39 50.49
CA ASN A 175 42.97 37.01 49.76
C ASN A 175 42.91 38.54 49.75
N GLN A 176 41.92 39.15 50.41
CA GLN A 176 41.77 40.61 50.57
C GLN A 176 42.06 41.12 52.01
N MET A 177 42.39 40.23 52.95
CA MET A 177 42.99 40.56 54.27
C MET A 177 44.51 40.39 54.22
#